data_AF-A0A383DKS1-F1
#
_entry.id   AF-A0A383DKS1-F1
#
_cell.length_a   1.000
_cell.length_b   1.000
_cell.length_c   1.000
_cell.angle_alpha   90.00
_cell.angle_beta   90.00
_cell.angle_gamma   90.00
#
_symmetry.space_group_name_H-M   'P 1'
#
loop_
_entity.id
_entity.type
_entity.pdbx_description
1 polymer ?
#
loop_
_entity_poly.entity_id
_entity_poly.type
_entity_poly.pdbx_seq_one_letter_code
_entity_poly.pdbx_strand_id
1 'polypeptide(L)'
;MSASTLIKEFPEKKIALIESPEIATVGVGESTIGPIRNWSTYLGLEDKDFLKHTDGTYKLSIQFTDFYKKGETFHYPFGVPYVEDTLDGLNDWWFKKFFYPETPYSDYATSYYPQMALVNQNKLSISTEGQFEDFYFFQDSAFHFDATKFGLWLRDNY
;
A
#
# COMPACT_ATOMS: atom_id res chain seq x y z
N MET A 1 -17.51 1.55 -5.27
CA MET A 1 -16.41 2.17 -6.05
C MET A 1 -16.92 2.73 -7.39
N SER A 2 -17.42 1.89 -8.32
CA SER A 2 -17.85 2.38 -9.65
C SER A 2 -18.88 3.51 -9.59
N ALA A 3 -19.93 3.37 -8.77
CA ALA A 3 -20.94 4.41 -8.61
C ALA A 3 -20.33 5.73 -8.11
N SER A 4 -19.52 5.70 -7.03
CA SER A 4 -18.83 6.87 -6.48
C SER A 4 -17.94 7.56 -7.51
N THR A 5 -17.20 6.80 -8.32
CA THR A 5 -16.38 7.35 -9.41
C THR A 5 -17.23 8.01 -10.50
N LEU A 6 -18.34 7.38 -10.91
CA LEU A 6 -19.24 7.97 -11.91
C LEU A 6 -19.94 9.23 -11.40
N ILE A 7 -20.33 9.27 -10.12
CA ILE A 7 -20.91 10.44 -9.47
C ILE A 7 -19.91 11.60 -9.45
N LYS A 8 -18.63 11.32 -9.15
CA LYS A 8 -17.56 12.33 -9.16
C LYS A 8 -17.26 12.85 -10.57
N GLU A 9 -17.16 11.97 -11.55
CA GLU A 9 -16.80 12.32 -12.93
C GLU A 9 -17.93 13.04 -13.67
N PHE A 10 -19.19 12.63 -13.42
CA PHE A 10 -20.36 13.12 -14.15
C PHE A 10 -21.44 13.66 -13.19
N PRO A 11 -21.17 14.80 -12.52
CA PRO A 11 -22.07 15.34 -11.48
C PRO A 11 -23.47 15.72 -11.98
N GLU A 12 -23.64 15.90 -13.29
CA GLU A 12 -24.92 16.19 -13.93
C GLU A 12 -25.75 14.94 -14.25
N LYS A 13 -25.19 13.74 -14.10
CA LYS A 13 -25.87 12.48 -14.40
C LYS A 13 -26.53 11.90 -13.16
N LYS A 14 -27.69 11.28 -13.36
CA LYS A 14 -28.35 10.48 -12.33
C LYS A 14 -27.80 9.05 -12.39
N ILE A 15 -27.00 8.69 -11.42
CA ILE A 15 -26.42 7.35 -11.28
C ILE A 15 -27.32 6.53 -10.36
N ALA A 16 -27.64 5.29 -10.74
CA ALA A 16 -28.38 4.34 -9.92
C ALA A 16 -27.61 3.01 -9.86
N LEU A 17 -27.51 2.45 -8.65
CA LEU A 17 -26.96 1.11 -8.42
C LEU A 17 -28.13 0.19 -8.08
N ILE A 18 -28.23 -0.95 -8.77
CA ILE A 18 -29.19 -2.01 -8.48
C ILE A 18 -28.39 -3.24 -8.07
N GLU A 19 -28.54 -3.67 -6.82
CA GLU A 19 -27.85 -4.82 -6.26
C GLU A 19 -28.83 -5.73 -5.51
N SER A 20 -28.57 -7.04 -5.51
CA SER A 20 -29.42 -8.03 -4.81
C SER A 20 -29.04 -8.10 -3.33
N PRO A 21 -30.00 -8.13 -2.39
CA PRO A 21 -29.72 -8.31 -0.97
C PRO A 21 -29.36 -9.76 -0.59
N GLU A 22 -29.49 -10.72 -1.51
CA GLU A 22 -29.54 -12.16 -1.16
C GLU A 22 -28.17 -12.85 -1.05
N ILE A 23 -27.10 -12.23 -1.56
CA ILE A 23 -25.76 -12.82 -1.54
C ILE A 23 -24.87 -11.96 -0.65
N ALA A 24 -24.65 -12.42 0.57
CA ALA A 24 -23.70 -11.78 1.48
C ALA A 24 -22.27 -11.93 0.92
N THR A 25 -21.49 -10.86 1.03
CA THR A 25 -20.05 -10.88 0.74
C THR A 25 -19.30 -11.67 1.82
N VAL A 26 -18.24 -12.37 1.42
CA VAL A 26 -17.31 -12.98 2.36
C VAL A 26 -16.30 -11.92 2.78
N GLY A 27 -16.32 -11.54 4.05
CA GLY A 27 -15.35 -10.60 4.63
C GLY A 27 -14.18 -11.33 5.29
N VAL A 28 -13.02 -11.37 4.63
CA VAL A 28 -11.75 -11.89 5.19
C VAL A 28 -10.68 -10.81 5.35
N GLY A 29 -11.07 -9.55 5.14
CA GLY A 29 -10.15 -8.42 4.97
C GLY A 29 -9.66 -8.33 3.53
N GLU A 30 -9.49 -7.10 3.07
CA GLU A 30 -8.98 -6.78 1.73
C GLU A 30 -7.69 -5.98 1.84
N SER A 31 -6.79 -6.19 0.89
CA SER A 31 -5.51 -5.50 0.82
C SER A 31 -5.39 -4.77 -0.51
N THR A 32 -4.96 -3.52 -0.44
CA THR A 32 -4.77 -2.68 -1.64
C THR A 32 -3.29 -2.51 -1.99
N ILE A 33 -3.04 -1.87 -3.13
CA ILE A 33 -1.71 -1.49 -3.62
C ILE A 33 -1.65 0.03 -3.85
N GLY A 34 -0.45 0.60 -3.97
CA GLY A 34 -0.20 2.05 -4.08
C GLY A 34 -1.19 2.86 -4.93
N PRO A 35 -1.59 2.41 -6.14
CA PRO A 35 -2.57 3.12 -6.97
C PRO A 35 -3.92 3.46 -6.32
N ILE A 36 -4.30 2.80 -5.21
CA ILE A 36 -5.50 3.16 -4.44
C ILE A 36 -5.45 4.62 -3.96
N ARG A 37 -4.25 5.15 -3.68
CA ARG A 37 -4.02 6.53 -3.27
C ARG A 37 -4.50 7.52 -4.33
N ASN A 38 -4.19 7.25 -5.59
CA ASN A 38 -4.62 8.10 -6.70
C ASN A 38 -6.16 8.13 -6.80
N TRP A 39 -6.81 6.99 -6.64
CA TRP A 39 -8.26 6.90 -6.68
C TRP A 39 -8.93 7.57 -5.47
N SER A 40 -8.38 7.41 -4.26
CA SER A 40 -8.90 8.09 -3.07
C SER A 40 -8.74 9.60 -3.16
N THR A 41 -7.58 10.09 -3.60
CA THR A 41 -7.34 11.52 -3.84
C THR A 41 -8.27 12.06 -4.94
N TYR A 42 -8.45 11.33 -6.04
CA TYR A 42 -9.38 11.72 -7.11
C TYR A 42 -10.81 11.90 -6.57
N LEU A 43 -11.27 11.00 -5.72
CA LEU A 43 -12.58 11.10 -5.09
C LEU A 43 -12.65 12.18 -4.00
N GLY A 44 -11.51 12.67 -3.50
CA GLY A 44 -11.41 13.61 -2.39
C GLY A 44 -11.63 12.93 -1.03
N LEU A 45 -11.29 11.66 -0.91
CA LEU A 45 -11.40 10.90 0.34
C LEU A 45 -10.23 11.22 1.26
N GLU A 46 -10.53 11.55 2.50
CA GLU A 46 -9.55 11.61 3.58
C GLU A 46 -9.41 10.23 4.23
N ASP A 47 -8.17 9.76 4.41
CA ASP A 47 -7.89 8.43 4.99
C ASP A 47 -8.63 8.17 6.29
N LYS A 48 -8.62 9.18 7.18
CA LYS A 48 -9.20 9.07 8.52
C LYS A 48 -10.72 8.86 8.49
N ASP A 49 -11.37 9.35 7.45
CA ASP A 49 -12.83 9.29 7.33
C ASP A 49 -13.27 7.87 7.06
N PHE A 50 -12.68 7.19 6.07
CA PHE A 50 -13.10 5.82 5.77
C PHE A 50 -12.39 4.78 6.66
N LEU A 51 -11.10 4.93 6.98
CA LEU A 51 -10.37 3.90 7.74
C LEU A 51 -10.98 3.65 9.13
N LYS A 52 -11.52 4.69 9.78
CA LYS A 52 -12.23 4.55 11.06
C LYS A 52 -13.49 3.70 10.93
N HIS A 53 -14.19 3.75 9.80
CA HIS A 53 -15.42 3.01 9.56
C HIS A 53 -15.18 1.60 9.03
N THR A 54 -13.98 1.31 8.51
CA THR A 54 -13.68 0.05 7.82
C THR A 54 -12.74 -0.87 8.59
N ASP A 55 -12.50 -0.59 9.87
CA ASP A 55 -11.47 -1.23 10.68
C ASP A 55 -10.11 -1.24 9.95
N GLY A 56 -9.82 -0.13 9.27
CA GLY A 56 -8.73 -0.03 8.34
C GLY A 56 -7.39 0.32 8.98
N THR A 57 -6.31 -0.13 8.36
CA THR A 57 -4.92 0.24 8.69
C THR A 57 -4.12 0.54 7.43
N TYR A 58 -3.01 1.24 7.60
CA TYR A 58 -2.03 1.47 6.54
C TYR A 58 -1.19 0.22 6.27
N LYS A 59 -0.72 0.12 5.03
CA LYS A 59 0.16 -0.94 4.51
C LYS A 59 1.35 -0.30 3.83
N LEU A 60 2.56 -0.65 4.25
CA LEU A 60 3.81 -0.10 3.70
C LEU A 60 4.54 -1.05 2.74
N SER A 61 4.28 -2.36 2.83
CA SER A 61 4.94 -3.37 1.99
C SER A 61 4.11 -4.65 1.92
N ILE A 62 4.53 -5.58 1.06
CA ILE A 62 4.04 -6.96 1.00
C ILE A 62 5.18 -7.88 1.40
N GLN A 63 4.99 -8.68 2.45
CA GLN A 63 5.98 -9.69 2.87
C GLN A 63 5.68 -11.03 2.20
N PHE A 64 6.62 -11.50 1.40
CA PHE A 64 6.65 -12.85 0.86
C PHE A 64 7.49 -13.73 1.78
N THR A 65 6.88 -14.77 2.36
CA THR A 65 7.54 -15.69 3.29
C THR A 65 7.55 -17.09 2.67
N ASP A 66 8.70 -17.77 2.71
CA ASP A 66 8.90 -19.13 2.19
C ASP A 66 8.74 -19.28 0.66
N PHE A 67 8.74 -18.18 -0.11
CA PHE A 67 8.59 -18.22 -1.57
C PHE A 67 9.83 -18.76 -2.29
N TYR A 68 11.02 -18.34 -1.85
CA TYR A 68 12.29 -18.84 -2.40
C TYR A 68 12.76 -20.09 -1.67
N LYS A 69 12.79 -20.05 -0.33
CA LYS A 69 13.20 -21.14 0.54
C LYS A 69 12.52 -20.97 1.90
N LYS A 70 12.23 -22.09 2.56
CA LYS A 70 11.69 -22.09 3.93
C LYS A 70 12.61 -21.32 4.90
N GLY A 71 12.04 -20.39 5.65
CA GLY A 71 12.72 -19.49 6.57
C GLY A 71 13.15 -18.15 5.96
N GLU A 72 13.03 -17.98 4.64
CA GLU A 72 13.40 -16.73 3.95
C GLU A 72 12.20 -15.80 3.79
N THR A 73 12.46 -14.50 3.92
CA THR A 73 11.47 -13.44 3.72
C THR A 73 11.99 -12.37 2.77
N PHE A 74 11.07 -11.80 2.00
CA PHE A 74 11.32 -10.64 1.16
C PHE A 74 10.16 -9.66 1.29
N HIS A 75 10.47 -8.38 1.47
CA HIS A 75 9.46 -7.32 1.39
C HIS A 75 9.50 -6.68 0.01
N TYR A 76 8.33 -6.52 -0.60
CA TYR A 76 8.09 -5.60 -1.70
C TYR A 76 7.54 -4.29 -1.13
N PRO A 77 8.37 -3.26 -0.90
CA PRO A 77 7.95 -2.01 -0.31
C PRO A 77 7.25 -1.14 -1.35
N PHE A 78 6.29 -0.33 -0.93
CA PHE A 78 5.69 0.67 -1.81
C PHE A 78 6.56 1.92 -1.90
N GLY A 79 6.51 2.60 -3.05
CA GLY A 79 7.37 3.73 -3.36
C GLY A 79 8.48 3.34 -4.34
N VAL A 80 9.40 4.28 -4.57
CA VAL A 80 10.54 4.09 -5.45
C VAL A 80 11.79 3.73 -4.64
N PRO A 81 12.71 2.94 -5.20
CA PRO A 81 13.99 2.68 -4.54
C PRO A 81 14.87 3.93 -4.58
N TYR A 82 15.55 4.20 -3.46
CA TYR A 82 16.61 5.20 -3.36
C TYR A 82 17.90 4.64 -3.96
N VAL A 83 18.41 5.27 -5.03
CA VAL A 83 19.57 4.79 -5.80
C VAL A 83 20.61 5.88 -6.08
N GLU A 84 20.50 7.04 -5.44
CA GLU A 84 21.37 8.19 -5.73
C GLU A 84 22.86 7.90 -5.46
N ASP A 85 23.16 7.16 -4.39
CA ASP A 85 24.53 6.80 -3.98
C ASP A 85 25.02 5.45 -4.54
N THR A 86 24.46 5.00 -5.66
CA THR A 86 24.84 3.73 -6.31
C THR A 86 25.76 3.93 -7.50
N LEU A 87 26.58 2.91 -7.82
CA LEU A 87 27.43 2.88 -9.01
C LEU A 87 26.70 2.27 -10.21
N ASP A 88 25.95 1.19 -10.02
CA ASP A 88 25.17 0.49 -11.05
C ASP A 88 23.70 0.31 -10.63
N GLY A 89 23.15 1.28 -9.88
CA GLY A 89 21.75 1.25 -9.47
C GLY A 89 21.43 0.08 -8.56
N LEU A 90 20.32 -0.60 -8.88
CA LEU A 90 19.87 -1.80 -8.17
C LEU A 90 20.81 -3.00 -8.33
N ASN A 91 21.75 -2.97 -9.30
CA ASN A 91 22.69 -4.06 -9.50
C ASN A 91 23.80 -4.11 -8.45
N ASP A 92 24.09 -3.00 -7.77
CA ASP A 92 25.09 -2.95 -6.69
C ASP A 92 24.86 -4.03 -5.64
N TRP A 93 23.59 -4.32 -5.34
CA TRP A 93 23.24 -5.38 -4.40
C TRP A 93 23.61 -6.78 -4.91
N TRP A 94 23.51 -7.06 -6.22
CA TRP A 94 23.95 -8.34 -6.78
C TRP A 94 25.46 -8.53 -6.64
N PHE A 95 26.24 -7.47 -6.85
CA PHE A 95 27.68 -7.49 -6.60
C PHE A 95 27.97 -7.69 -5.11
N LYS A 96 27.28 -6.97 -4.21
CA LYS A 96 27.38 -7.19 -2.75
C LYS A 96 27.11 -8.64 -2.38
N LYS A 97 26.01 -9.23 -2.84
CA LYS A 97 25.64 -10.63 -2.57
C LYS A 97 26.65 -11.63 -3.16
N PHE A 98 27.25 -11.32 -4.32
CA PHE A 98 28.30 -12.14 -4.91
C PHE A 98 29.59 -12.14 -4.07
N PHE A 99 30.03 -10.98 -3.59
CA PHE A 99 31.22 -10.86 -2.74
C PHE A 99 30.97 -11.31 -1.29
N TYR A 100 29.72 -11.19 -0.80
CA TYR A 100 29.29 -11.53 0.55
C TYR A 100 28.06 -12.46 0.51
N PRO A 101 28.24 -13.76 0.20
CA PRO A 101 27.15 -14.72 -0.01
C PRO A 101 26.20 -14.89 1.18
N GLU A 102 26.64 -14.56 2.39
CA GLU A 102 25.86 -14.57 3.63
C GLU A 102 24.85 -13.42 3.74
N THR A 103 24.95 -12.39 2.90
CA THR A 103 24.02 -11.24 2.89
C THR A 103 22.57 -11.74 2.75
N PRO A 104 21.66 -11.48 3.70
CA PRO A 104 20.28 -11.97 3.62
C PRO A 104 19.52 -11.42 2.40
N TYR A 105 18.55 -12.16 1.84
CA TYR A 105 17.77 -11.63 0.70
C TYR A 105 16.89 -10.42 1.08
N SER A 106 16.47 -10.34 2.35
CA SER A 106 15.77 -9.18 2.91
C SER A 106 16.62 -7.89 2.91
N ASP A 107 17.95 -8.02 2.79
CA ASP A 107 18.88 -6.89 2.73
C ASP A 107 18.67 -6.05 1.45
N TYR A 108 18.20 -6.65 0.35
CA TYR A 108 17.91 -5.91 -0.88
C TYR A 108 16.91 -4.78 -0.64
N ALA A 109 15.76 -5.12 -0.05
CA ALA A 109 14.75 -4.13 0.27
C ALA A 109 15.28 -3.12 1.31
N THR A 110 16.02 -3.59 2.31
CA THR A 110 16.59 -2.74 3.36
C THR A 110 17.64 -1.75 2.83
N SER A 111 18.36 -2.10 1.77
CA SER A 111 19.40 -1.26 1.16
C SER A 111 18.83 -0.10 0.36
N TYR A 112 17.68 -0.30 -0.28
CA TYR A 112 17.14 0.65 -1.27
C TYR A 112 15.85 1.33 -0.84
N TYR A 113 15.19 0.90 0.24
CA TYR A 113 13.89 1.43 0.65
C TYR A 113 13.95 1.90 2.10
N PRO A 114 14.13 3.21 2.36
CA PRO A 114 14.32 3.76 3.71
C PRO A 114 13.19 3.42 4.70
N GLN A 115 11.94 3.31 4.21
CA GLN A 115 10.78 2.88 4.98
C GLN A 115 10.89 1.46 5.54
N MET A 116 11.84 0.64 5.07
CA MET A 116 12.10 -0.67 5.66
C MET A 116 12.54 -0.58 7.13
N ALA A 117 13.15 0.54 7.55
CA ALA A 117 13.42 0.79 8.96
C ALA A 117 12.13 0.80 9.82
N LEU A 118 11.00 1.25 9.26
CA LEU A 118 9.69 1.22 9.90
C LEU A 118 9.05 -0.16 9.82
N VAL A 119 9.03 -0.76 8.61
CA VAL A 119 8.42 -2.07 8.34
C VAL A 119 9.02 -3.14 9.25
N ASN A 120 10.35 -3.21 9.32
CA ASN A 120 11.06 -4.23 10.12
C ASN A 120 10.81 -4.10 11.63
N GLN A 121 10.26 -2.96 12.09
CA GLN A 121 9.95 -2.70 13.50
C GLN A 121 8.45 -2.61 13.79
N ASN A 122 7.59 -2.91 12.81
CA ASN A 122 6.14 -2.72 12.89
C ASN A 122 5.77 -1.29 13.35
N LYS A 123 6.45 -0.29 12.78
CA LYS A 123 6.22 1.13 13.05
C LYS A 123 5.62 1.84 11.85
N LEU A 124 5.12 3.04 12.12
CA LEU A 124 4.60 3.97 11.13
C LEU A 124 5.13 5.36 11.45
N SER A 125 5.47 6.13 10.42
CA SER A 125 5.68 7.56 10.53
C SER A 125 4.82 8.24 9.47
N ILE A 126 4.06 9.25 9.90
CA ILE A 126 3.31 10.15 9.02
C ILE A 126 4.04 11.49 8.82
N SER A 127 5.27 11.59 9.33
CA SER A 127 6.07 12.80 9.21
C SER A 127 6.38 13.09 7.76
N THR A 128 6.20 14.35 7.37
CA THR A 128 6.57 14.88 6.05
C THR A 128 7.92 15.60 6.08
N GLU A 129 8.67 15.51 7.19
CA GLU A 129 9.92 16.25 7.41
C GLU A 129 11.13 15.63 6.68
N GLY A 130 10.93 14.83 5.63
CA GLY A 130 12.02 14.26 4.83
C GLY A 130 12.93 13.27 5.58
N GLN A 131 12.42 12.63 6.64
CA GLN A 131 13.18 11.67 7.45
C GLN A 131 13.51 10.36 6.71
N PHE A 132 12.79 10.08 5.62
CA PHE A 132 12.96 8.91 4.77
C PHE A 132 13.09 9.42 3.33
N GLU A 133 14.29 9.29 2.77
CA GLU A 133 14.58 9.68 1.38
C GLU A 133 13.65 8.91 0.44
N ASP A 134 13.09 9.61 -0.55
CA ASP A 134 12.20 9.06 -1.58
C ASP A 134 11.00 8.22 -1.08
N PHE A 135 10.63 8.38 0.20
CA PHE A 135 9.41 7.79 0.77
C PHE A 135 8.48 8.89 1.28
N TYR A 136 7.33 9.02 0.63
CA TYR A 136 6.27 9.92 1.04
C TYR A 136 5.03 9.14 1.50
N PHE A 137 4.77 9.16 2.81
CA PHE A 137 3.75 8.32 3.45
C PHE A 137 2.38 8.30 2.76
N PHE A 138 1.85 9.47 2.36
CA PHE A 138 0.52 9.57 1.76
C PHE A 138 0.44 9.12 0.29
N GLN A 139 1.58 8.88 -0.36
CA GLN A 139 1.68 8.35 -1.72
C GLN A 139 2.17 6.90 -1.73
N ASP A 140 3.13 6.57 -0.87
CA ASP A 140 3.86 5.31 -0.86
C ASP A 140 3.34 4.35 0.22
N SER A 141 2.03 4.42 0.48
CA SER A 141 1.35 3.44 1.32
C SER A 141 0.00 3.07 0.72
N ALA A 142 -0.52 1.93 1.14
CA ALA A 142 -1.85 1.46 0.79
C ALA A 142 -2.62 1.11 2.07
N PHE A 143 -3.70 0.35 1.94
CA PHE A 143 -4.61 0.05 3.03
C PHE A 143 -4.90 -1.46 3.14
N HIS A 144 -5.09 -1.91 4.39
CA HIS A 144 -5.88 -3.09 4.72
C HIS A 144 -7.20 -2.62 5.34
N PHE A 145 -8.33 -3.19 4.95
CA PHE A 145 -9.63 -2.85 5.53
C PHE A 145 -10.68 -3.95 5.31
N ASP A 146 -11.81 -3.86 6.01
CA ASP A 146 -13.01 -4.64 5.70
C ASP A 146 -13.69 -4.09 4.44
N ALA A 147 -13.64 -4.86 3.35
CA ALA A 147 -14.21 -4.48 2.06
C ALA A 147 -15.73 -4.26 2.09
N THR A 148 -16.45 -4.99 2.95
CA THR A 148 -17.90 -4.82 3.10
C THR A 148 -18.20 -3.47 3.75
N LYS A 149 -17.51 -3.16 4.85
CA LYS A 149 -17.63 -1.85 5.50
C LYS A 149 -17.24 -0.72 4.56
N PHE A 150 -16.21 -0.90 3.73
CA PHE A 150 -15.80 0.12 2.77
C PHE A 150 -16.85 0.35 1.68
N GLY A 151 -17.46 -0.73 1.15
CA GLY A 151 -18.56 -0.64 0.20
C GLY A 151 -19.77 0.11 0.77
N LEU A 152 -20.17 -0.22 2.01
CA LEU A 152 -21.25 0.45 2.72
C LEU A 152 -20.92 1.92 2.99
N TRP A 153 -19.69 2.22 3.42
CA TRP A 153 -19.25 3.60 3.64
C TRP A 153 -19.32 4.42 2.34
N LEU A 154 -18.89 3.88 1.20
CA LEU A 154 -19.01 4.56 -0.08
C LEU A 154 -20.46 4.79 -0.50
N ARG A 155 -21.36 3.83 -0.24
CA ARG A 155 -22.80 3.96 -0.52
C ARG A 155 -23.44 5.08 0.30
N ASP A 156 -23.01 5.27 1.53
CA ASP A 156 -23.64 6.22 2.46
C ASP A 156 -23.07 7.65 2.31
N ASN A 157 -21.94 7.82 1.62
CA ASN A 157 -21.24 9.11 1.47
C ASN A 157 -21.21 9.66 0.03
N TYR A 158 -21.77 8.94 -0.96
CA TYR A 158 -21.92 9.36 -2.36
C TYR A 158 -23.33 9.06 -2.87
#